data_AF-A0A3D4TJD2-F1
#
_entry.id   AF-A0A3D4TJD2-F1
#
_cell.length_a   1.000
_cell.length_b   1.000
_cell.length_c   1.000
_cell.angle_alpha   90.00
_cell.angle_beta   90.00
_cell.angle_gamma   90.00
#
_symmetry.space_group_name_H-M   'P 1'
#
loop_
_entity.id
_entity.type
_entity.pdbx_description
1 polymer ?
#
loop_
_entity_poly.entity_id
_entity_poly.type
_entity_poly.pdbx_seq_one_letter_code
_entity_poly.pdbx_strand_id
1 'polypeptide(L)'
;AATVAALVDADALFIATDIDGLYSADPRTAADARPLHDVPELSDEVLAMAGGAGSRAGTGGMRTKLEAAAKAGRLGIETYLFNGRSGDVVRALAQDRLFGTRIHAARSREAARKHWLRHAPLVEGAIVIDAGAAQAMREKGASLLPGGITGAEGVFRRGDMVQVCWNAPQGRVCVARGVSQYASDDVRRIAGRHSRDIEAVLGYNYGGSVVHRDDLVLP
;
A
#
# COMPACT_ATOMS: atom_id res chain seq x y z
N ALA A 1 -4.71 -13.09 -4.43
CA ALA A 1 -4.51 -12.06 -5.47
C ALA A 1 -4.30 -10.67 -4.84
N ALA A 2 -5.34 -9.96 -4.40
CA ALA A 2 -5.22 -8.59 -3.85
C ALA A 2 -4.22 -8.46 -2.68
N THR A 3 -4.25 -9.39 -1.71
CA THR A 3 -3.29 -9.39 -0.59
C THR A 3 -1.85 -9.59 -1.06
N VAL A 4 -1.63 -10.45 -2.05
CA VAL A 4 -0.28 -10.68 -2.59
C VAL A 4 0.19 -9.46 -3.38
N ALA A 5 -0.67 -8.87 -4.21
CA ALA A 5 -0.38 -7.64 -4.94
C ALA A 5 0.02 -6.50 -4.00
N ALA A 6 -0.66 -6.38 -2.85
CA ALA A 6 -0.29 -5.44 -1.80
C ALA A 6 1.06 -5.75 -1.16
N LEU A 7 1.34 -7.02 -0.85
CA LEU A 7 2.58 -7.45 -0.20
C LEU A 7 3.82 -7.26 -1.09
N VAL A 8 3.67 -7.42 -2.40
CA VAL A 8 4.76 -7.22 -3.37
C VAL A 8 4.77 -5.80 -3.95
N ASP A 9 3.89 -4.94 -3.46
CA ASP A 9 3.79 -3.54 -3.85
C ASP A 9 3.60 -3.36 -5.39
N ALA A 10 2.73 -4.20 -5.96
CA ALA A 10 2.47 -4.28 -7.39
C ALA A 10 1.78 -3.02 -7.93
N ASP A 11 2.18 -2.59 -9.13
CA ASP A 11 1.53 -1.47 -9.83
C ASP A 11 0.17 -1.86 -10.42
N ALA A 12 -0.01 -3.15 -10.75
CA ALA A 12 -1.22 -3.66 -11.38
C ALA A 12 -1.55 -5.08 -10.91
N LEU A 13 -2.84 -5.37 -10.82
CA LEU A 13 -3.40 -6.70 -10.58
C LEU A 13 -4.06 -7.23 -11.85
N PHE A 14 -3.50 -8.28 -12.43
CA PHE A 14 -4.07 -8.99 -13.57
C PHE A 14 -4.92 -10.18 -13.10
N ILE A 15 -6.21 -10.20 -13.46
CA ILE A 15 -7.13 -11.28 -13.14
C ILE A 15 -7.59 -11.94 -14.44
N ALA A 16 -7.03 -13.11 -14.73
CA ALA A 16 -7.53 -13.98 -15.78
C ALA A 16 -8.90 -14.57 -15.40
N THR A 17 -9.86 -14.48 -16.31
CA THR A 17 -11.21 -15.05 -16.17
C THR A 17 -11.56 -15.89 -17.41
N ASP A 18 -12.70 -16.58 -17.36
CA ASP A 18 -13.23 -17.40 -18.46
C ASP A 18 -14.23 -16.67 -19.36
N ILE A 19 -14.41 -15.35 -19.16
CA ILE A 19 -15.23 -14.46 -19.97
C ILE A 19 -14.42 -13.22 -20.38
N ASP A 20 -14.88 -12.45 -21.36
CA ASP A 20 -14.06 -11.38 -21.96
C ASP A 20 -13.82 -10.18 -21.07
N GLY A 21 -14.65 -9.96 -20.04
CA GLY A 21 -14.49 -8.87 -19.09
C GLY A 21 -15.72 -8.73 -18.20
N LEU A 22 -15.87 -7.54 -17.62
CA LEU A 22 -17.09 -7.13 -16.93
C LEU A 22 -18.12 -6.63 -17.94
N TYR A 23 -19.39 -6.94 -17.68
CA TYR A 23 -20.52 -6.51 -18.48
C TYR A 23 -21.56 -5.81 -17.61
N SER A 24 -22.41 -4.97 -18.22
CA SER A 24 -23.52 -4.29 -17.54
C SER A 24 -24.58 -5.24 -16.97
N ALA A 25 -24.65 -6.47 -17.50
CA ALA A 25 -25.46 -7.58 -17.04
C ALA A 25 -24.81 -8.92 -17.48
N ASP A 26 -25.28 -10.08 -17.02
CA ASP A 26 -24.74 -11.37 -17.50
C ASP A 26 -25.08 -11.55 -19.00
N PRO A 27 -24.09 -11.57 -19.91
CA PRO A 27 -24.33 -11.68 -21.34
C PRO A 27 -24.94 -13.02 -21.77
N ARG A 28 -24.97 -14.02 -20.87
CA ARG A 28 -25.67 -15.29 -21.11
C ARG A 28 -27.18 -15.17 -20.96
N THR A 29 -27.65 -14.18 -20.22
CA THR A 29 -29.08 -14.01 -19.90
C THR A 29 -29.68 -12.71 -20.43
N ALA A 30 -28.85 -11.69 -20.65
CA ALA A 30 -29.25 -10.37 -21.14
C ALA A 30 -28.59 -10.10 -22.50
N ALA A 31 -29.40 -10.10 -23.57
CA ALA A 31 -28.91 -9.89 -24.94
C ALA A 31 -28.41 -8.46 -25.19
N ASP A 32 -28.81 -7.50 -24.35
CA ASP A 32 -28.39 -6.11 -24.38
C ASP A 32 -27.20 -5.82 -23.45
N ALA A 33 -26.62 -6.85 -22.82
CA ALA A 33 -25.42 -6.71 -21.98
C ALA A 33 -24.26 -6.11 -22.77
N ARG A 34 -23.71 -5.00 -22.25
CA ARG A 34 -22.60 -4.28 -22.89
C ARG A 34 -21.30 -4.52 -22.13
N PRO A 35 -20.18 -4.73 -22.82
CA PRO A 35 -18.88 -4.81 -22.16
C PRO A 35 -18.53 -3.47 -21.53
N LEU A 36 -17.96 -3.52 -20.33
CA LEU A 36 -17.42 -2.38 -19.63
C LEU A 36 -15.89 -2.43 -19.76
N HIS A 37 -15.32 -1.64 -20.65
CA HIS A 37 -13.88 -1.66 -20.92
C HIS A 37 -13.07 -0.85 -19.92
N ASP A 38 -13.66 0.20 -19.37
CA ASP A 38 -13.01 1.12 -18.44
C ASP A 38 -14.00 1.48 -17.32
N VAL A 39 -13.61 1.19 -16.08
CA VAL A 39 -14.42 1.37 -14.87
C VAL A 39 -13.67 2.32 -13.94
N PRO A 40 -14.08 3.60 -13.86
CA PRO A 40 -13.39 4.62 -13.07
C PRO A 40 -13.33 4.31 -11.57
N GLU A 41 -14.36 3.65 -11.04
CA GLU A 41 -14.41 3.23 -9.65
C GLU A 41 -15.33 2.02 -9.49
N LEU A 42 -14.95 1.10 -8.61
CA LEU A 42 -15.82 0.02 -8.17
C LEU A 42 -16.82 0.53 -7.13
N SER A 43 -17.92 1.09 -7.61
CA SER A 43 -19.06 1.45 -6.76
C SER A 43 -19.87 0.21 -6.35
N ASP A 44 -20.73 0.35 -5.33
CA ASP A 44 -21.67 -0.70 -4.93
C ASP A 44 -22.60 -1.12 -6.08
N GLU A 45 -22.91 -0.20 -7.00
CA GLU A 45 -23.68 -0.46 -8.21
C GLU A 45 -22.94 -1.42 -9.15
N VAL A 46 -21.65 -1.18 -9.41
CA VAL A 46 -20.81 -2.08 -10.23
C VAL A 46 -20.65 -3.45 -9.59
N LEU A 47 -20.54 -3.51 -8.26
CA LEU A 47 -20.51 -4.78 -7.51
C LEU A 47 -21.85 -5.52 -7.59
N ALA A 48 -22.98 -4.80 -7.61
CA ALA A 48 -24.31 -5.37 -7.74
C ALA A 48 -24.55 -5.97 -9.15
N MET A 49 -24.00 -5.37 -10.21
CA MET A 49 -24.06 -5.90 -11.58
C MET A 49 -23.47 -7.33 -11.67
N ALA A 50 -22.46 -7.64 -10.84
CA ALA A 50 -21.85 -8.97 -10.78
C ALA A 50 -22.65 -10.00 -9.94
N GLY A 51 -23.76 -9.59 -9.32
CA GLY A 51 -24.59 -10.39 -8.41
C GLY A 51 -25.85 -11.02 -9.04
N GLY A 52 -26.06 -10.90 -10.35
CA GLY A 52 -27.23 -11.46 -11.05
C GLY A 52 -27.37 -12.99 -10.93
N ALA A 53 -28.61 -13.47 -11.00
CA ALA A 53 -29.03 -14.85 -10.75
C ALA A 53 -28.37 -15.86 -11.72
N GLY A 54 -27.23 -16.42 -11.31
CA GLY A 54 -26.52 -17.46 -12.07
C GLY A 54 -25.25 -18.00 -11.39
N SER A 55 -24.71 -17.32 -10.38
CA SER A 55 -23.45 -17.72 -9.72
C SER A 55 -23.61 -18.85 -8.68
N ARG A 56 -24.54 -19.79 -8.88
CA ARG A 56 -24.78 -20.92 -7.94
C ARG A 56 -23.77 -22.07 -8.09
N ALA A 57 -22.77 -21.94 -8.95
CA ALA A 57 -21.68 -22.88 -9.10
C ALA A 57 -20.32 -22.17 -9.04
N GLY A 58 -19.66 -22.23 -7.89
CA GLY A 58 -18.23 -21.97 -7.75
C GLY A 58 -17.86 -20.88 -6.74
N THR A 59 -16.90 -21.20 -5.89
CA THR A 59 -16.21 -20.32 -4.93
C THR A 59 -15.33 -19.24 -5.58
N GLY A 60 -15.61 -18.85 -6.84
CA GLY A 60 -14.72 -18.04 -7.71
C GLY A 60 -15.41 -17.25 -8.84
N GLY A 61 -16.65 -16.81 -8.64
CA GLY A 61 -17.44 -16.04 -9.62
C GLY A 61 -16.93 -14.61 -9.90
N MET A 62 -17.62 -13.88 -10.80
CA MET A 62 -17.28 -12.48 -11.12
C MET A 62 -17.25 -11.59 -9.88
N ARG A 63 -18.21 -11.77 -8.96
CA ARG A 63 -18.25 -11.06 -7.68
C ARG A 63 -16.93 -11.17 -6.89
N THR A 64 -16.36 -12.36 -6.74
CA THR A 64 -15.09 -12.55 -6.00
C THR A 64 -13.92 -11.84 -6.69
N LYS A 65 -13.91 -11.78 -8.02
CA LYS A 65 -12.90 -11.04 -8.80
C LYS A 65 -13.04 -9.54 -8.58
N LEU A 66 -14.26 -9.01 -8.56
CA LEU A 66 -14.52 -7.61 -8.26
C LEU A 66 -14.23 -7.26 -6.79
N GLU A 67 -14.49 -8.16 -5.83
CA GLU A 67 -14.10 -7.96 -4.43
C GLU A 67 -12.57 -7.90 -4.26
N ALA A 68 -11.83 -8.71 -5.03
CA ALA A 68 -10.37 -8.62 -5.08
C ALA A 68 -9.91 -7.30 -5.71
N ALA A 69 -10.53 -6.88 -6.82
CA ALA A 69 -10.26 -5.60 -7.47
C ALA A 69 -10.55 -4.42 -6.52
N ALA A 70 -11.65 -4.44 -5.77
CA ALA A 70 -12.00 -3.41 -4.80
C ALA A 70 -10.97 -3.34 -3.65
N LYS A 71 -10.49 -4.50 -3.17
CA LYS A 71 -9.40 -4.56 -2.18
C LYS A 71 -8.10 -3.96 -2.72
N ALA A 72 -7.75 -4.27 -3.97
CA ALA A 72 -6.57 -3.75 -4.64
C ALA A 72 -6.67 -2.23 -4.90
N GLY A 73 -7.81 -1.75 -5.39
CA GLY A 73 -8.05 -0.34 -5.69
C GLY A 73 -7.97 0.57 -4.46
N ARG A 74 -8.38 0.09 -3.28
CA ARG A 74 -8.18 0.82 -2.01
C ARG A 74 -6.70 1.01 -1.64
N LEU A 75 -5.83 0.17 -2.18
CA LEU A 75 -4.38 0.22 -2.00
C LEU A 75 -3.67 0.94 -3.14
N GLY A 76 -4.43 1.53 -4.06
CA GLY A 76 -3.88 2.24 -5.22
C GLY A 76 -3.42 1.35 -6.37
N ILE A 77 -3.87 0.10 -6.38
CA ILE A 77 -3.49 -0.90 -7.39
C ILE A 77 -4.61 -1.00 -8.44
N GLU A 78 -4.30 -0.72 -9.68
CA GLU A 78 -5.24 -0.91 -10.79
C GLU A 78 -5.49 -2.39 -11.06
N THR A 79 -6.69 -2.74 -11.51
CA THR A 79 -7.02 -4.14 -11.83
C THR A 79 -7.44 -4.30 -13.28
N TYR A 80 -6.90 -5.33 -13.92
CA TYR A 80 -7.17 -5.68 -15.32
C TYR A 80 -7.81 -7.06 -15.37
N LEU A 81 -9.06 -7.14 -15.84
CA LEU A 81 -9.77 -8.38 -16.10
C LEU A 81 -9.69 -8.71 -17.59
N PHE A 82 -9.37 -9.95 -17.93
CA PHE A 82 -9.28 -10.41 -19.31
C PHE A 82 -9.56 -11.92 -19.42
N ASN A 83 -9.93 -12.37 -20.62
CA ASN A 83 -10.15 -13.79 -20.88
C ASN A 83 -8.82 -14.55 -20.97
N GLY A 84 -8.50 -15.31 -19.92
CA GLY A 84 -7.27 -16.10 -19.86
C GLY A 84 -7.27 -17.36 -20.74
N ARG A 85 -8.42 -17.73 -21.32
CA ARG A 85 -8.52 -18.87 -22.26
C ARG A 85 -8.22 -18.47 -23.70
N SER A 86 -8.22 -17.18 -24.01
CA SER A 86 -7.91 -16.68 -25.35
C SER A 86 -6.41 -16.40 -25.49
N GLY A 87 -5.72 -17.22 -26.28
CA GLY A 87 -4.30 -17.01 -26.58
C GLY A 87 -4.02 -15.67 -27.27
N ASP A 88 -4.95 -15.17 -28.07
CA ASP A 88 -4.81 -13.87 -28.73
C ASP A 88 -4.95 -12.71 -27.74
N VAL A 89 -5.84 -12.81 -26.76
CA VAL A 89 -5.96 -11.81 -25.67
C VAL A 89 -4.69 -11.76 -24.84
N VAL A 90 -4.15 -12.93 -24.46
CA VAL A 90 -2.90 -13.00 -23.69
C VAL A 90 -1.72 -12.45 -24.50
N ARG A 91 -1.63 -12.75 -25.80
CA ARG A 91 -0.59 -12.22 -26.69
C ARG A 91 -0.70 -10.70 -26.85
N ALA A 92 -1.92 -10.18 -26.99
CA ALA A 92 -2.16 -8.75 -27.07
C ALA A 92 -1.76 -8.04 -25.78
N LEU A 93 -2.02 -8.65 -24.61
CA LEU A 93 -1.64 -8.09 -23.32
C LEU A 93 -0.12 -7.93 -23.20
N ALA A 94 0.65 -8.89 -23.70
CA ALA A 94 2.12 -8.80 -23.77
C ALA A 94 2.64 -7.71 -24.73
N GLN A 95 1.75 -7.08 -25.50
CA GLN A 95 2.02 -5.98 -26.41
C GLN A 95 1.32 -4.69 -25.93
N ASP A 96 1.07 -4.57 -24.62
CA ASP A 96 0.41 -3.44 -23.96
C ASP A 96 -1.02 -3.15 -24.49
N ARG A 97 -1.69 -4.16 -25.06
CA ARG A 97 -3.07 -4.06 -25.54
C ARG A 97 -4.02 -4.88 -24.69
N LEU A 98 -4.84 -4.21 -23.90
CA LEU A 98 -5.89 -4.85 -23.11
C LEU A 98 -7.13 -5.11 -23.96
N PHE A 99 -7.52 -6.39 -24.05
CA PHE A 99 -8.86 -6.80 -24.45
C PHE A 99 -9.59 -7.35 -23.22
N GLY A 100 -10.36 -6.48 -22.57
CA GLY A 100 -11.12 -6.79 -21.38
C GLY A 100 -11.57 -5.54 -20.63
N THR A 101 -11.47 -5.55 -19.30
CA THR A 101 -11.88 -4.45 -18.42
C THR A 101 -10.72 -3.93 -17.61
N ARG A 102 -10.47 -2.63 -17.67
CA ARG A 102 -9.63 -1.89 -16.73
C ARG A 102 -10.49 -1.31 -15.62
N ILE A 103 -10.09 -1.55 -14.38
CA ILE A 103 -10.69 -0.97 -13.19
C ILE A 103 -9.64 -0.08 -12.53
N HIS A 104 -9.94 1.22 -12.47
CA HIS A 104 -9.05 2.20 -11.87
C HIS A 104 -9.02 2.07 -10.35
N ALA A 105 -7.89 2.43 -9.76
CA ALA A 105 -7.79 2.52 -8.32
C ALA A 105 -8.54 3.76 -7.81
N ALA A 106 -9.26 3.62 -6.68
CA ALA A 106 -10.03 4.72 -6.09
C ALA A 106 -9.14 5.89 -5.62
N ARG A 107 -7.85 5.64 -5.39
CA ARG A 107 -6.85 6.63 -4.96
C ARG A 107 -5.50 6.28 -5.59
N SER A 108 -4.59 7.25 -5.68
CA SER A 108 -3.20 6.93 -6.02
C SER A 108 -2.57 6.04 -4.95
N ARG A 109 -1.58 5.23 -5.33
CA ARG A 109 -0.79 4.40 -4.40
C ARG A 109 -0.18 5.21 -3.26
N GLU A 110 0.33 6.40 -3.56
CA GLU A 110 0.83 7.33 -2.55
C GLU A 110 -0.27 7.74 -1.57
N ALA A 111 -1.45 8.12 -2.06
CA ALA A 111 -2.57 8.50 -1.20
C ALA A 111 -3.07 7.33 -0.34
N ALA A 112 -3.09 6.11 -0.88
CA ALA A 112 -3.44 4.91 -0.14
C ALA A 112 -2.41 4.57 0.95
N ARG A 113 -1.11 4.62 0.63
CA ARG A 113 -0.02 4.41 1.59
C ARG A 113 -0.06 5.45 2.71
N LYS A 114 -0.16 6.74 2.37
CA LYS A 114 -0.28 7.81 3.37
C LYS A 114 -1.53 7.69 4.21
N HIS A 115 -2.67 7.26 3.65
CA HIS A 115 -3.87 6.97 4.43
C HIS A 115 -3.63 5.84 5.44
N TRP A 116 -3.03 4.73 5.03
CA TRP A 116 -2.68 3.64 5.95
C TRP A 116 -1.73 4.14 7.07
N LEU A 117 -0.69 4.89 6.74
CA LEU A 117 0.24 5.43 7.74
C LEU A 117 -0.45 6.32 8.79
N ARG A 118 -1.50 7.05 8.41
CA ARG A 118 -2.27 7.91 9.34
C ARG A 118 -3.14 7.11 10.30
N HIS A 119 -3.68 5.98 9.86
CA HIS A 119 -4.68 5.21 10.59
C HIS A 119 -4.19 3.88 11.16
N ALA A 120 -2.97 3.45 10.80
CA ALA A 120 -2.35 2.27 11.37
C ALA A 120 -2.25 2.40 12.90
N PRO A 121 -2.60 1.35 13.67
CA PRO A 121 -2.48 1.36 15.12
C PRO A 121 -1.04 1.67 15.54
N LEU A 122 -0.88 2.60 16.47
CA LEU A 122 0.41 2.89 17.09
C LEU A 122 0.71 1.85 18.16
N VAL A 123 1.96 1.39 18.21
CA VAL A 123 2.46 0.73 19.42
C VAL A 123 2.84 1.76 20.46
N GLU A 124 2.84 1.36 21.74
CA GLU A 124 3.30 2.21 22.83
C GLU A 124 4.82 2.37 22.78
N GLY A 125 5.27 3.37 22.02
CA GLY A 125 6.68 3.70 21.84
C GLY A 125 6.91 4.90 20.95
N ALA A 126 8.10 5.49 21.06
CA ALA A 126 8.46 6.65 20.27
C ALA A 126 9.96 6.70 19.96
N ILE A 127 10.30 7.27 18.81
CA ILE A 127 11.65 7.68 18.46
C ILE A 127 11.79 9.17 18.79
N VAL A 128 12.79 9.51 19.60
CA VAL A 128 13.06 10.89 20.01
C VAL A 128 14.15 11.46 19.10
N ILE A 129 13.90 12.65 18.56
CA ILE A 129 14.76 13.28 17.56
C ILE A 129 15.25 14.66 18.02
N ASP A 130 16.28 15.17 17.35
CA ASP A 130 16.74 16.55 17.52
C ASP A 130 15.91 17.56 16.69
N ALA A 131 16.22 18.84 16.88
CA ALA A 131 15.54 19.92 16.16
C ALA A 131 15.81 19.91 14.65
N GLY A 132 17.00 19.49 14.23
CA GLY A 132 17.41 19.45 12.82
C GLY A 132 16.66 18.38 12.04
N ALA A 133 16.52 17.18 12.62
CA ALA A 133 15.68 16.12 12.09
C ALA A 133 14.20 16.53 12.04
N ALA A 134 13.71 17.18 13.10
CA ALA A 134 12.32 17.65 13.14
C ALA A 134 12.03 18.65 12.01
N GLN A 135 12.96 19.58 11.77
CA GLN A 135 12.88 20.55 10.69
C GLN A 135 12.97 19.87 9.31
N ALA A 136 13.96 18.98 9.10
CA ALA A 136 14.15 18.28 7.83
C ALA A 136 12.93 17.43 7.44
N MET A 137 12.28 16.78 8.41
CA MET A 137 11.05 16.02 8.18
C MET A 137 9.89 16.93 7.75
N ARG A 138 9.71 18.08 8.42
CA ARG A 138 8.61 19.01 8.12
C ARG A 138 8.77 19.74 6.79
N GLU A 139 9.98 20.24 6.51
CA GLU A 139 10.22 21.11 5.36
C GLU A 139 10.56 20.34 4.09
N LYS A 140 11.24 19.18 4.21
CA LYS A 140 11.80 18.46 3.06
C LYS A 140 11.21 17.06 2.89
N GLY A 141 10.33 16.61 3.78
CA GLY A 141 9.81 15.24 3.78
C GLY A 141 10.94 14.19 3.87
N ALA A 142 12.01 14.51 4.60
CA ALA A 142 13.19 13.66 4.67
C ALA A 142 12.94 12.37 5.49
N SER A 143 13.66 11.30 5.13
CA SER A 143 13.74 10.09 5.98
C SER A 143 14.42 10.41 7.31
N LEU A 144 14.04 9.69 8.37
CA LEU A 144 14.73 9.78 9.65
C LEU A 144 16.00 8.93 9.64
N LEU A 145 17.16 9.58 9.70
CA LEU A 145 18.47 8.93 9.79
C LEU A 145 18.93 8.83 11.26
N PRO A 146 19.82 7.87 11.61
CA PRO A 146 20.29 7.71 12.99
C PRO A 146 20.92 8.97 13.59
N GLY A 147 21.60 9.76 12.76
CA GLY A 147 22.28 10.99 13.20
C GLY A 147 21.37 12.04 13.81
N GLY A 148 20.08 12.03 13.47
CA GLY A 148 19.08 12.94 14.02
C GLY A 148 18.28 12.39 15.21
N ILE A 149 18.62 11.18 15.67
CA ILE A 149 17.94 10.49 16.77
C ILE A 149 18.68 10.76 18.07
N THR A 150 17.96 11.17 19.10
CA THR A 150 18.48 11.39 20.45
C THR A 150 18.13 10.24 21.41
N GLY A 151 17.13 9.42 21.07
CA GLY A 151 16.79 8.23 21.85
C GLY A 151 15.54 7.51 21.35
N ALA A 152 15.11 6.50 22.10
CA ALA A 152 13.85 5.81 21.89
C ALA A 152 13.18 5.43 23.22
N GLU A 153 11.87 5.57 23.26
CA GLU A 153 11.00 5.30 24.42
C GLU A 153 10.10 4.10 24.14
N GLY A 154 9.76 3.36 25.19
CA GLY A 154 8.95 2.14 25.07
C GLY A 154 9.70 0.97 24.44
N VAL A 155 8.93 -0.03 23.99
CA VAL A 155 9.44 -1.24 23.34
C VAL A 155 8.69 -1.43 22.04
N PHE A 156 9.43 -1.47 20.94
CA PHE A 156 8.88 -1.70 19.60
C PHE A 156 9.87 -2.49 18.74
N ARG A 157 9.35 -3.17 17.74
CA ARG A 157 10.09 -4.01 16.80
C ARG A 157 10.18 -3.34 15.43
N ARG A 158 11.08 -3.87 14.60
CA ARG A 158 11.08 -3.55 13.17
C ARG A 158 9.71 -3.88 12.56
N GLY A 159 9.14 -2.94 11.80
CA GLY A 159 7.83 -3.03 11.19
C GLY A 159 6.70 -2.39 12.01
N ASP A 160 6.96 -2.03 13.28
CA ASP A 160 5.94 -1.38 14.10
C ASP A 160 5.76 0.09 13.71
N MET A 161 4.51 0.54 13.77
CA MET A 161 4.11 1.93 13.60
C MET A 161 4.35 2.70 14.92
N VAL A 162 5.27 3.66 14.90
CA VAL A 162 5.70 4.41 16.09
C VAL A 162 5.54 5.92 15.91
N GLN A 163 5.48 6.65 17.03
CA GLN A 163 5.56 8.10 17.00
C GLN A 163 7.01 8.56 16.81
N VAL A 164 7.18 9.68 16.11
CA VAL A 164 8.45 10.42 16.06
C VAL A 164 8.24 11.74 16.78
N CYS A 165 8.96 11.94 17.88
CA CYS A 165 8.76 13.06 18.78
C CYS A 165 10.03 13.91 18.92
N TRP A 166 9.86 15.22 18.97
CA TRP A 166 10.91 16.16 19.35
C TRP A 166 10.62 16.70 20.74
N ASN A 167 11.60 16.60 21.64
CA ASN A 167 11.53 17.24 22.95
C ASN A 167 11.96 18.70 22.83
N ALA A 168 11.01 19.56 22.46
CA ALA A 168 11.23 20.99 22.38
C ALA A 168 11.32 21.60 23.79
N PRO A 169 11.96 22.78 23.95
CA PRO A 169 12.03 23.47 25.24
C PRO A 169 10.66 23.75 25.86
N GLN A 170 9.62 23.91 25.04
CA GLN A 170 8.25 24.20 25.46
C GLN A 170 7.41 22.93 25.74
N GLY A 171 7.98 21.74 25.51
CA GLY A 171 7.31 20.46 25.69
C GLY A 171 7.52 19.50 24.53
N ARG A 172 6.97 18.29 24.69
CA ARG A 172 7.06 17.24 23.68
C ARG A 172 6.15 17.54 22.49
N VAL A 173 6.70 17.47 21.29
CA VAL A 173 5.98 17.67 20.04
C VAL A 173 6.01 16.39 19.21
N CYS A 174 4.84 15.85 18.86
CA CYS A 174 4.74 14.79 17.86
C CYS A 174 5.00 15.39 16.48
N VAL A 175 6.08 14.97 15.83
CA VAL A 175 6.51 15.50 14.52
C VAL A 175 5.93 14.65 13.39
N ALA A 176 5.90 13.34 13.56
CA ALA A 176 5.39 12.40 12.57
C ALA A 176 5.00 11.07 13.22
N ARG A 177 4.43 10.18 12.41
CA ARG A 177 4.32 8.74 12.68
C ARG A 177 4.99 8.00 11.54
N GLY A 178 5.53 6.82 11.80
CA GLY A 178 6.09 6.00 10.72
C GLY A 178 6.48 4.60 11.14
N VAL A 179 6.79 3.78 10.14
CA VAL A 179 7.21 2.39 10.33
C VAL A 179 8.70 2.35 10.68
N SER A 180 9.04 1.76 11.83
CA SER A 180 10.43 1.63 12.24
C SER A 180 11.14 0.51 11.49
N GLN A 181 12.34 0.78 10.97
CA GLN A 181 13.20 -0.21 10.31
C GLN A 181 14.08 -0.99 11.29
N TYR A 182 14.10 -0.60 12.57
CA TYR A 182 14.91 -1.19 13.63
C TYR A 182 14.09 -1.30 14.93
N ALA A 183 14.44 -2.24 15.81
CA ALA A 183 13.80 -2.34 17.12
C ALA A 183 14.30 -1.22 18.07
N SER A 184 13.55 -0.94 19.13
CA SER A 184 13.86 0.17 20.06
C SER A 184 15.27 0.11 20.63
N ASP A 185 15.79 -1.09 20.92
CA ASP A 185 17.13 -1.28 21.47
C ASP A 185 18.23 -0.96 20.43
N ASP A 186 17.99 -1.34 19.18
CA ASP A 186 18.89 -1.02 18.08
C ASP A 186 18.88 0.48 17.79
N VAL A 187 17.70 1.10 17.78
CA VAL A 187 17.54 2.55 17.63
C VAL A 187 18.35 3.30 18.69
N ARG A 188 18.32 2.84 19.97
CA ARG A 188 19.14 3.43 21.04
C ARG A 188 20.64 3.29 20.78
N ARG A 189 21.09 2.17 20.24
CA ARG A 189 22.52 1.90 19.96
C ARG A 189 23.07 2.73 18.80
N ILE A 190 22.25 3.00 17.79
CA ILE A 190 22.63 3.76 16.59
C ILE A 190 22.27 5.25 16.68
N ALA A 191 21.59 5.69 17.74
CA ALA A 191 21.25 7.10 17.96
C ALA A 191 22.50 8.00 17.89
N GLY A 192 22.39 9.10 17.15
CA GLY A 192 23.47 10.07 16.93
C GLY A 192 24.62 9.59 16.02
N ARG A 193 24.52 8.39 15.42
CA ARG A 193 25.59 7.84 14.55
C ARG A 193 25.35 8.10 13.08
N HIS A 194 26.39 7.92 12.26
CA HIS A 194 26.24 7.98 10.81
C HIS A 194 25.61 6.68 10.29
N SER A 195 24.78 6.74 9.25
CA SER A 195 24.13 5.55 8.65
C SER A 195 25.09 4.46 8.19
N ARG A 196 26.36 4.81 7.95
CA ARG A 196 27.43 3.86 7.56
C ARG A 196 27.95 3.04 8.75
N ASP A 197 27.71 3.51 9.97
CA ASP A 197 28.19 2.88 11.19
C ASP A 197 27.19 1.83 11.74
N ILE A 198 25.99 1.73 11.13
CA ILE A 198 24.92 0.83 11.58
C ILE A 198 25.43 -0.62 11.64
N GLU A 199 26.03 -1.11 10.55
CA GLU A 199 26.49 -2.50 10.47
C GLU A 199 27.59 -2.80 11.49
N ALA A 200 28.52 -1.86 11.68
CA ALA A 200 29.58 -2.00 12.68
C ALA A 200 29.03 -2.04 14.12
N VAL A 201 27.94 -1.32 14.40
CA VAL A 201 27.34 -1.22 15.75
C VAL A 201 26.39 -2.38 16.04
N LEU A 202 25.61 -2.82 15.05
CA LEU A 202 24.55 -3.82 15.23
C LEU A 202 24.96 -5.23 14.76
N GLY A 203 25.94 -5.34 13.87
CA GLY A 203 26.31 -6.58 13.18
C GLY A 203 25.44 -6.88 11.95
N TYR A 204 24.52 -5.97 11.58
CA TYR A 204 23.64 -6.10 10.43
C TYR A 204 23.12 -4.72 9.98
N ASN A 205 22.50 -4.65 8.80
CA ASN A 205 21.99 -3.40 8.22
C ASN A 205 20.70 -3.65 7.41
N TYR A 206 19.63 -2.90 7.72
CA TYR A 206 18.35 -2.92 6.98
C TYR A 206 18.11 -1.67 6.13
N GLY A 207 19.15 -0.89 5.89
CA GLY A 207 19.12 0.39 5.19
C GLY A 207 19.58 1.55 6.08
N GLY A 208 19.95 2.66 5.45
CA GLY A 208 20.54 3.81 6.14
C GLY A 208 19.55 4.66 6.95
N SER A 209 18.24 4.47 6.77
CA SER A 209 17.18 5.19 7.49
C SER A 209 16.53 4.33 8.56
N VAL A 210 16.23 4.95 9.71
CA VAL A 210 15.44 4.33 10.78
C VAL A 210 13.94 4.39 10.50
N VAL A 211 13.47 5.47 9.87
CA VAL A 211 12.13 5.56 9.28
C VAL A 211 12.26 6.14 7.87
N HIS A 212 11.78 5.43 6.86
CA HIS A 212 11.86 5.90 5.47
C HIS A 212 10.78 6.96 5.19
N ARG A 213 11.08 7.95 4.33
CA ARG A 213 10.13 9.03 3.98
C ARG A 213 8.79 8.52 3.40
N ASP A 214 8.83 7.39 2.70
CA ASP A 214 7.64 6.80 2.10
C ASP A 214 6.75 6.13 3.17
N ASP A 215 7.37 5.69 4.27
CA ASP A 215 6.76 5.05 5.43
C ASP A 215 6.56 6.00 6.61
N LEU A 216 6.54 7.30 6.32
CA LEU A 216 6.40 8.38 7.28
C LEU A 216 5.22 9.26 6.90
N VAL A 217 4.47 9.72 7.90
CA VAL A 217 3.40 10.69 7.70
C VAL A 217 3.45 11.79 8.76
N LEU A 218 3.36 13.03 8.31
CA LEU A 218 3.21 14.19 9.18
C LEU A 218 1.77 14.25 9.72
N PRO A 219 1.57 14.80 10.93
CA PRO A 219 0.26 14.94 11.55
C PRO A 219 -0.72 15.78 10.71
#